data_AF-A0A7V7N0X3-F1
#
_entry.id   AF-A0A7V7N0X3-F1
#
_cell.length_a   1.000
_cell.length_b   1.000
_cell.length_c   1.000
_cell.angle_alpha   90.00
_cell.angle_beta   90.00
_cell.angle_gamma   90.00
#
_symmetry.space_group_name_H-M   'P 1'
#
loop_
_entity.id
_entity.type
_entity.pdbx_description
1 polymer ?
#
loop_
_entity_poly.entity_id
_entity_poly.type
_entity_poly.pdbx_seq_one_letter_code
_entity_poly.pdbx_strand_id
1 'polypeptide(L)'
;LNDTDTYAVTILTQPVNQFCTLSNDSGTIAGANVADVIVNCLDNESTAVDDNYNVFEDSSANTLDVTANDTASINPATVNGVTQGTFGSVSIINAGADVDYVPTADYCGADSFTYTLSSGSTATVNVTVDCVNDAPDFSLNGEAYIDADNATSQMVACAFDMGPGDENNSQNIAQISVNIVSDPNGILTTAQVANTGEWSAVYSGNHGSATVDITLQDDGGTNNGGVDSSTRQMTIHVRDYIHRGGFEAMPSCQ
;
A
#
# COMPACT_ATOMS: atom_id res chain seq x y z
N LEU A 1 -11.80 -58.29 -19.53
CA LEU A 1 -13.19 -58.19 -19.04
C LEU A 1 -13.94 -59.37 -19.63
N ASN A 2 -14.59 -60.16 -18.79
CA ASN A 2 -15.44 -61.28 -19.15
C ASN A 2 -16.83 -60.77 -19.55
N ASP A 3 -17.64 -61.65 -20.12
CA ASP A 3 -19.07 -61.38 -20.31
C ASP A 3 -19.73 -61.03 -18.98
N THR A 4 -20.67 -60.08 -18.98
CA THR A 4 -21.32 -59.45 -17.81
C THR A 4 -20.46 -58.51 -16.96
N ASP A 5 -19.17 -58.35 -17.24
CA ASP A 5 -18.35 -57.35 -16.56
C ASP A 5 -18.84 -55.94 -16.89
N THR A 6 -18.75 -55.03 -15.91
CA THR A 6 -18.94 -53.59 -16.16
C THR A 6 -17.67 -52.98 -16.73
N TYR A 7 -17.84 -51.97 -17.57
CA TYR A 7 -16.76 -51.12 -18.03
C TYR A 7 -17.07 -49.66 -17.70
N ALA A 8 -16.00 -48.91 -17.47
CA ALA A 8 -16.01 -47.46 -17.36
C ALA A 8 -14.71 -46.95 -18.01
N VAL A 9 -14.84 -45.98 -18.91
CA VAL A 9 -13.73 -45.37 -19.63
C VAL A 9 -13.62 -43.93 -19.16
N THR A 10 -12.39 -43.49 -18.90
CA THR A 10 -12.11 -42.11 -18.49
C THR A 10 -10.99 -41.55 -19.35
N ILE A 11 -11.03 -40.24 -19.60
CA ILE A 11 -9.92 -39.52 -20.22
C ILE A 11 -8.84 -39.33 -19.15
N LEU A 12 -7.66 -39.91 -19.37
CA LEU A 12 -6.56 -39.86 -18.40
C LEU A 12 -5.93 -38.46 -18.30
N THR A 13 -5.82 -37.75 -19.42
CA THR A 13 -5.30 -36.39 -19.49
C THR A 13 -5.95 -35.69 -20.67
N GLN A 14 -6.48 -34.48 -20.44
CA GLN A 14 -7.01 -33.65 -21.52
C GLN A 14 -5.86 -33.21 -22.44
N PRO A 15 -6.07 -33.18 -23.76
CA PRO A 15 -5.08 -32.60 -24.66
C PRO A 15 -4.87 -31.12 -24.35
N VAL A 16 -3.67 -30.61 -24.65
CA VAL A 16 -3.41 -29.16 -24.61
C VAL A 16 -4.31 -28.49 -25.67
N ASN A 17 -4.98 -27.41 -25.27
CA ASN A 17 -5.90 -26.61 -26.11
C ASN A 17 -7.13 -27.35 -26.63
N GLN A 18 -7.51 -28.49 -26.04
CA GLN A 18 -8.79 -29.12 -26.34
C GLN A 18 -9.48 -29.58 -25.06
N PHE A 19 -10.81 -29.60 -25.11
CA PHE A 19 -11.62 -30.26 -24.10
C PHE A 19 -12.37 -31.42 -24.75
N CYS A 20 -12.02 -32.63 -24.32
CA CYS A 20 -12.61 -33.86 -24.80
C CYS A 20 -13.63 -34.40 -23.80
N THR A 21 -14.74 -34.94 -24.31
CA THR A 21 -15.77 -35.65 -23.55
C THR A 21 -15.94 -37.05 -24.13
N LEU A 22 -16.40 -37.98 -23.30
CA LEU A 22 -16.73 -39.33 -23.76
C LEU A 22 -18.24 -39.49 -23.90
N SER A 23 -18.66 -40.34 -24.83
CA SER A 23 -20.04 -40.82 -24.95
C SER A 23 -20.02 -42.36 -24.97
N ASN A 24 -21.05 -42.98 -24.38
CA ASN A 24 -21.12 -44.43 -24.15
C ASN A 24 -19.91 -44.96 -23.36
N ASP A 25 -19.45 -44.20 -22.37
CA ASP A 25 -18.22 -44.45 -21.62
C ASP A 25 -18.37 -45.46 -20.48
N SER A 26 -19.60 -45.89 -20.17
CA SER A 26 -19.85 -46.93 -19.17
C SER A 26 -20.98 -47.87 -19.57
N GLY A 27 -20.94 -49.10 -19.07
CA GLY A 27 -21.97 -50.10 -19.33
C GLY A 27 -21.58 -51.50 -18.87
N THR A 28 -22.30 -52.51 -19.37
CA THR A 28 -22.03 -53.94 -19.14
C THR A 28 -21.72 -54.64 -20.46
N ILE A 29 -20.71 -55.50 -20.47
CA ILE A 29 -20.41 -56.36 -21.62
C ILE A 29 -21.51 -57.41 -21.73
N ALA A 30 -22.12 -57.53 -22.91
CA ALA A 30 -23.26 -58.43 -23.16
C ALA A 30 -23.04 -59.24 -24.44
N GLY A 31 -22.16 -60.24 -24.38
CA GLY A 31 -21.92 -61.20 -25.46
C GLY A 31 -21.21 -60.65 -26.71
N ALA A 32 -20.80 -59.37 -26.71
CA ALA A 32 -20.04 -58.73 -27.78
C ALA A 32 -19.03 -57.71 -27.24
N ASN A 33 -18.02 -57.37 -28.06
CA ASN A 33 -17.05 -56.33 -27.73
C ASN A 33 -17.73 -54.95 -27.67
N VAL A 34 -17.32 -54.12 -26.72
CA VAL A 34 -17.68 -52.69 -26.67
C VAL A 34 -16.94 -51.96 -27.79
N ALA A 35 -17.67 -51.31 -28.68
CA ALA A 35 -17.11 -50.69 -29.90
C ALA A 35 -17.68 -49.29 -30.20
N ASP A 36 -18.50 -48.75 -29.30
CA ASP A 36 -19.29 -47.54 -29.47
C ASP A 36 -18.93 -46.41 -28.49
N VAL A 37 -17.84 -46.59 -27.73
CA VAL A 37 -17.24 -45.50 -26.93
C VAL A 37 -16.69 -44.45 -27.90
N ILE A 38 -17.19 -43.21 -27.79
CA ILE A 38 -16.81 -42.10 -28.66
C ILE A 38 -16.07 -41.05 -27.82
N VAL A 39 -15.00 -40.50 -28.38
CA VAL A 39 -14.29 -39.33 -27.84
C VAL A 39 -14.67 -38.12 -28.70
N ASN A 40 -15.31 -37.12 -28.10
CA ASN A 40 -15.65 -35.86 -28.76
C ASN A 40 -14.77 -34.75 -28.19
N CYS A 41 -13.88 -34.19 -29.01
CA CYS A 41 -13.00 -33.09 -28.63
C CYS A 41 -13.44 -31.79 -29.29
N LEU A 42 -13.39 -30.71 -28.52
CA LEU A 42 -13.59 -29.34 -28.99
C LEU A 42 -12.31 -28.55 -28.71
N ASP A 43 -11.97 -27.62 -29.61
CA ASP A 43 -10.85 -26.72 -29.38
C ASP A 43 -11.17 -25.76 -28.22
N ASN A 44 -10.25 -25.67 -27.27
CA ASN A 44 -10.33 -24.79 -26.12
C ASN A 44 -9.73 -23.43 -26.48
N GLU A 45 -10.40 -22.72 -27.39
CA GLU A 45 -9.99 -21.40 -27.85
C GLU A 45 -10.57 -20.32 -26.95
N SER A 46 -9.73 -19.38 -26.52
CA SER A 46 -10.15 -18.14 -25.88
C SER A 46 -9.36 -16.95 -26.42
N THR A 47 -9.98 -15.77 -26.42
CA THR A 47 -9.31 -14.52 -26.77
C THR A 47 -9.23 -13.68 -25.50
N ALA A 48 -8.00 -13.49 -25.02
CA ALA A 48 -7.68 -12.54 -23.97
C ALA A 48 -7.68 -11.11 -24.56
N VAL A 49 -8.21 -10.14 -23.82
CA VAL A 49 -8.32 -8.74 -24.23
C VAL A 49 -7.68 -7.85 -23.18
N ASP A 50 -6.89 -6.86 -23.61
CA ASP A 50 -6.17 -5.98 -22.69
C ASP A 50 -7.12 -5.25 -21.72
N ASP A 51 -6.65 -5.10 -20.48
CA ASP A 51 -7.39 -4.49 -19.39
C ASP A 51 -6.75 -3.18 -18.92
N ASN A 52 -7.56 -2.35 -18.26
CA ASN A 52 -7.09 -1.14 -17.61
C ASN A 52 -7.77 -0.96 -16.25
N TYR A 53 -6.97 -0.80 -15.21
CA TYR A 53 -7.43 -0.62 -13.83
C TYR A 53 -6.77 0.60 -13.17
N ASN A 54 -7.48 1.19 -12.21
CA ASN A 54 -6.97 2.21 -11.31
C ASN A 54 -7.00 1.65 -9.89
N VAL A 55 -5.91 1.81 -9.17
CA VAL A 55 -5.79 1.48 -7.75
C VAL A 55 -5.12 2.64 -7.03
N PHE A 56 -5.26 2.71 -5.72
CA PHE A 56 -4.51 3.67 -4.92
C PHE A 56 -3.18 3.06 -4.50
N GLU A 57 -2.14 3.87 -4.37
CA GLU A 57 -0.93 3.42 -3.68
C GLU A 57 -1.24 3.01 -2.25
N ASP A 58 -0.37 2.17 -1.68
CA ASP A 58 -0.51 1.61 -0.34
C ASP A 58 -1.80 0.80 -0.06
N SER A 59 -2.63 0.63 -1.07
CA SER A 59 -3.80 -0.22 -0.98
C SER A 59 -3.38 -1.67 -0.76
N SER A 60 -4.17 -2.35 0.07
CA SER A 60 -4.11 -3.81 0.18
C SER A 60 -4.45 -4.47 -1.17
N ALA A 61 -4.45 -5.80 -1.22
CA ALA A 61 -4.83 -6.55 -2.42
C ALA A 61 -6.13 -6.03 -3.08
N ASN A 62 -6.00 -5.63 -4.34
CA ASN A 62 -7.09 -5.19 -5.21
C ASN A 62 -7.47 -6.35 -6.12
N THR A 63 -8.69 -6.86 -5.98
CA THR A 63 -9.23 -7.91 -6.84
C THR A 63 -9.63 -7.32 -8.20
N LEU A 64 -9.02 -7.83 -9.27
CA LEU A 64 -9.22 -7.41 -10.66
C LEU A 64 -9.83 -8.57 -11.46
N ASP A 65 -11.00 -8.33 -12.06
CA ASP A 65 -11.67 -9.28 -12.97
C ASP A 65 -11.12 -9.12 -14.39
N VAL A 66 -9.93 -9.65 -14.62
CA VAL A 66 -9.23 -9.62 -15.92
C VAL A 66 -9.86 -10.52 -16.98
N THR A 67 -10.97 -11.21 -16.65
CA THR A 67 -11.67 -12.08 -17.60
C THR A 67 -12.99 -11.48 -18.10
N ALA A 68 -13.40 -10.33 -17.56
CA ALA A 68 -14.70 -9.72 -17.81
C ALA A 68 -14.96 -9.37 -19.29
N ASN A 69 -13.91 -9.01 -20.03
CA ASN A 69 -13.94 -8.62 -21.44
C ASN A 69 -13.48 -9.73 -22.40
N ASP A 70 -13.13 -10.91 -21.87
CA ASP A 70 -12.60 -12.03 -22.63
C ASP A 70 -13.69 -12.87 -23.29
N THR A 71 -13.29 -13.67 -24.28
CA THR A 71 -14.18 -14.65 -24.91
C THR A 71 -13.59 -16.06 -24.82
N ALA A 72 -14.44 -17.07 -24.59
CA ALA A 72 -14.04 -18.47 -24.55
C ALA A 72 -15.05 -19.38 -25.25
N SER A 73 -14.53 -20.40 -25.93
CA SER A 73 -15.33 -21.37 -26.67
C SER A 73 -15.93 -22.45 -25.77
N ILE A 74 -15.35 -22.70 -24.59
CA ILE A 74 -15.74 -23.76 -23.66
C ILE A 74 -15.57 -23.27 -22.21
N ASN A 75 -16.68 -23.10 -21.47
CA ASN A 75 -16.75 -22.60 -20.08
C ASN A 75 -16.10 -21.21 -19.87
N PRO A 76 -16.32 -20.52 -18.71
CA PRO A 76 -15.66 -19.23 -18.50
C PRO A 76 -14.13 -19.42 -18.59
N ALA A 77 -13.46 -18.47 -19.23
CA ALA A 77 -12.01 -18.47 -19.29
C ALA A 77 -11.44 -18.41 -17.87
N THR A 78 -10.31 -19.08 -17.65
CA THR A 78 -9.61 -19.03 -16.36
C THR A 78 -8.16 -18.66 -16.56
N VAL A 79 -7.65 -17.80 -15.69
CA VAL A 79 -6.24 -17.42 -15.62
C VAL A 79 -5.43 -18.57 -15.03
N ASN A 80 -4.38 -19.00 -15.73
CA ASN A 80 -3.47 -20.05 -15.28
C ASN A 80 -2.00 -19.58 -15.14
N GLY A 81 -1.71 -18.35 -15.54
CA GLY A 81 -0.39 -17.76 -15.45
C GLY A 81 -0.46 -16.23 -15.39
N VAL A 82 0.46 -15.63 -14.64
CA VAL A 82 0.64 -14.18 -14.55
C VAL A 82 2.13 -13.86 -14.53
N THR A 83 2.50 -12.71 -15.08
CA THR A 83 3.78 -12.05 -14.77
C THR A 83 3.60 -11.08 -13.60
N GLN A 84 4.71 -10.59 -13.05
CA GLN A 84 4.68 -9.55 -12.02
C GLN A 84 4.86 -8.18 -12.68
N GLY A 85 4.25 -7.17 -12.07
CA GLY A 85 4.56 -5.77 -12.40
C GLY A 85 5.97 -5.39 -11.94
N THR A 86 6.44 -4.23 -12.37
CA THR A 86 7.69 -3.67 -11.84
C THR A 86 7.46 -3.04 -10.46
N PHE A 87 6.25 -2.52 -10.25
CA PHE A 87 5.86 -1.76 -9.05
C PHE A 87 4.61 -2.32 -8.38
N GLY A 88 4.41 -3.63 -8.53
CA GLY A 88 3.33 -4.34 -7.86
C GLY A 88 3.49 -5.84 -7.96
N SER A 89 2.76 -6.55 -7.11
CA SER A 89 2.72 -8.00 -7.07
C SER A 89 1.34 -8.53 -7.47
N VAL A 90 1.33 -9.63 -8.21
CA VAL A 90 0.15 -10.23 -8.82
C VAL A 90 0.01 -11.67 -8.35
N SER A 91 -1.19 -12.06 -7.92
CA SER A 91 -1.52 -13.45 -7.60
C SER A 91 -2.84 -13.87 -8.22
N ILE A 92 -2.94 -15.13 -8.65
CA ILE A 92 -4.17 -15.69 -9.19
C ILE A 92 -5.04 -16.15 -8.02
N ILE A 93 -6.30 -15.73 -8.01
CA ILE A 93 -7.26 -16.07 -6.95
C ILE A 93 -8.52 -16.72 -7.53
N ASN A 94 -9.46 -17.11 -6.67
CA ASN A 94 -10.78 -17.63 -7.06
C ASN A 94 -10.72 -18.74 -8.13
N ALA A 95 -9.72 -19.62 -8.02
CA ALA A 95 -9.44 -20.71 -8.97
C ALA A 95 -9.25 -20.23 -10.43
N GLY A 96 -8.68 -19.03 -10.62
CA GLY A 96 -8.39 -18.45 -11.93
C GLY A 96 -9.49 -17.54 -12.47
N ALA A 97 -10.52 -17.22 -11.70
CA ALA A 97 -11.53 -16.26 -12.12
C ALA A 97 -11.04 -14.81 -12.06
N ASP A 98 -10.19 -14.49 -11.08
CA ASP A 98 -9.67 -13.13 -10.85
C ASP A 98 -8.18 -13.16 -10.51
N VAL A 99 -7.57 -11.99 -10.48
CA VAL A 99 -6.23 -11.76 -9.94
C VAL A 99 -6.26 -10.70 -8.85
N ASP A 100 -5.44 -10.85 -7.82
CA ASP A 100 -5.15 -9.78 -6.87
C ASP A 100 -3.89 -9.03 -7.31
N TYR A 101 -3.96 -7.70 -7.31
CA TYR A 101 -2.83 -6.80 -7.48
C TYR A 101 -2.57 -6.00 -6.19
N VAL A 102 -1.34 -6.03 -5.70
CA VAL A 102 -0.88 -5.19 -4.58
C VAL A 102 0.21 -4.26 -5.10
N PRO A 103 0.02 -2.92 -5.11
CA PRO A 103 1.08 -1.99 -5.47
C PRO A 103 2.24 -2.08 -4.48
N THR A 104 3.45 -1.77 -4.94
CA THR A 104 4.58 -1.52 -4.05
C THR A 104 4.27 -0.30 -3.21
N ALA A 105 4.61 -0.34 -1.91
CA ALA A 105 4.42 0.79 -1.03
C ALA A 105 5.22 2.02 -1.52
N ASP A 106 4.70 3.21 -1.26
CA ASP A 106 5.33 4.50 -1.62
C ASP A 106 5.58 4.63 -3.14
N TYR A 107 4.73 4.03 -3.97
CA TYR A 107 4.80 4.15 -5.42
C TYR A 107 3.44 4.50 -6.01
N CYS A 108 3.40 5.66 -6.67
CA CYS A 108 2.37 6.00 -7.61
C CYS A 108 2.92 6.17 -9.04
N GLY A 109 2.08 5.86 -10.02
CA GLY A 109 2.43 5.88 -11.44
C GLY A 109 1.88 4.70 -12.23
N ALA A 110 2.40 4.53 -13.44
CA ALA A 110 1.99 3.42 -14.29
C ALA A 110 2.73 2.12 -13.92
N ASP A 111 2.02 1.01 -13.95
CA ASP A 111 2.58 -0.34 -13.88
C ASP A 111 1.83 -1.25 -14.88
N SER A 112 2.41 -2.41 -15.19
CA SER A 112 1.78 -3.35 -16.12
C SER A 112 2.25 -4.77 -15.87
N PHE A 113 1.35 -5.73 -16.06
CA PHE A 113 1.65 -7.14 -16.10
C PHE A 113 0.85 -7.83 -17.20
N THR A 114 1.14 -9.10 -17.45
CA THR A 114 0.39 -9.93 -18.40
C THR A 114 -0.23 -11.12 -17.69
N TYR A 115 -1.40 -11.55 -18.18
CA TYR A 115 -2.03 -12.79 -17.75
C TYR A 115 -2.14 -13.77 -18.93
N THR A 116 -2.25 -15.06 -18.60
CA THR A 116 -2.42 -16.15 -19.56
C THR A 116 -3.66 -16.94 -19.18
N LEU A 117 -4.58 -17.07 -20.13
CA LEU A 117 -5.76 -17.92 -20.00
C LEU A 117 -5.37 -19.40 -20.14
N SER A 118 -6.23 -20.29 -19.68
CA SER A 118 -6.02 -21.75 -19.76
C SER A 118 -5.84 -22.31 -21.17
N SER A 119 -6.25 -21.58 -22.21
CA SER A 119 -5.99 -21.86 -23.63
C SER A 119 -4.58 -21.49 -24.11
N GLY A 120 -3.82 -20.73 -23.30
CA GLY A 120 -2.55 -20.11 -23.67
C GLY A 120 -2.67 -18.71 -24.29
N SER A 121 -3.88 -18.17 -24.47
CA SER A 121 -4.10 -16.78 -24.91
C SER A 121 -3.63 -15.79 -23.85
N THR A 122 -3.03 -14.67 -24.27
CA THR A 122 -2.41 -13.70 -23.35
C THR A 122 -2.86 -12.28 -23.63
N ALA A 123 -3.03 -11.48 -22.59
CA ALA A 123 -3.27 -10.04 -22.69
C ALA A 123 -2.53 -9.27 -21.60
N THR A 124 -2.48 -7.95 -21.76
CA THR A 124 -1.81 -7.01 -20.88
C THR A 124 -2.82 -6.33 -19.97
N VAL A 125 -2.51 -6.28 -18.68
CA VAL A 125 -3.21 -5.45 -17.71
C VAL A 125 -2.38 -4.20 -17.45
N ASN A 126 -2.94 -3.05 -17.78
CA ASN A 126 -2.35 -1.75 -17.46
C ASN A 126 -2.95 -1.26 -16.14
N VAL A 127 -2.10 -0.97 -15.16
CA VAL A 127 -2.52 -0.47 -13.86
C VAL A 127 -2.01 0.96 -13.69
N THR A 128 -2.92 1.87 -13.38
CA THR A 128 -2.57 3.22 -12.91
C THR A 128 -2.68 3.23 -11.40
N VAL A 129 -1.55 3.42 -10.72
CA VAL A 129 -1.49 3.61 -9.27
C VAL A 129 -1.59 5.10 -8.99
N ASP A 130 -2.72 5.52 -8.44
CA ASP A 130 -3.03 6.91 -8.11
C ASP A 130 -2.38 7.28 -6.76
N CYS A 131 -1.68 8.41 -6.72
CA CYS A 131 -1.00 8.88 -5.50
C CYS A 131 -2.02 9.25 -4.41
N VAL A 132 -1.67 8.98 -3.16
CA VAL A 132 -2.42 9.23 -1.94
C VAL A 132 -1.49 9.88 -0.92
N ASN A 133 -1.96 10.97 -0.31
CA ASN A 133 -1.13 11.75 0.62
C ASN A 133 -0.60 10.92 1.79
N ASP A 134 0.69 10.96 2.09
CA ASP A 134 1.26 10.37 3.31
C ASP A 134 1.59 11.41 4.38
N ALA A 135 1.65 10.94 5.62
CA ALA A 135 1.88 11.82 6.75
C ALA A 135 3.27 12.46 6.66
N PRO A 136 3.40 13.77 6.89
CA PRO A 136 4.68 14.43 6.86
C PRO A 136 5.48 13.99 8.11
N ASP A 137 6.80 13.89 8.05
CA ASP A 137 7.64 13.58 9.23
C ASP A 137 8.53 14.76 9.60
N PHE A 138 8.93 14.83 10.87
CA PHE A 138 9.88 15.84 11.33
C PHE A 138 10.59 15.42 12.60
N SER A 139 11.90 15.64 12.70
CA SER A 139 12.62 15.28 13.93
C SER A 139 12.48 16.32 15.04
N LEU A 140 12.28 15.86 16.29
CA LEU A 140 12.24 16.71 17.48
C LEU A 140 13.38 16.36 18.43
N ASN A 141 13.91 17.38 19.12
CA ASN A 141 14.93 17.19 20.16
C ASN A 141 14.37 16.54 21.45
N GLY A 142 13.07 16.28 21.54
CA GLY A 142 12.37 15.62 22.66
C GLY A 142 12.32 16.42 23.96
N GLU A 143 13.36 17.19 24.22
CA GLU A 143 13.56 18.06 25.38
C GLU A 143 14.07 19.42 24.93
N ALA A 144 13.59 20.47 25.57
CA ALA A 144 14.07 21.83 25.38
C ALA A 144 14.32 22.49 26.74
N TYR A 145 15.45 23.18 26.86
CA TYR A 145 15.88 23.83 28.10
C TYR A 145 16.01 25.32 27.86
N ILE A 146 15.25 26.09 28.63
CA ILE A 146 15.13 27.54 28.48
C ILE A 146 15.53 28.20 29.79
N ASP A 147 16.43 29.18 29.67
CA ASP A 147 16.83 30.03 30.77
C ASP A 147 15.71 31.04 31.07
N ALA A 148 15.22 31.05 32.31
CA ALA A 148 14.16 31.95 32.75
C ALA A 148 14.56 33.44 32.62
N ASP A 149 15.86 33.75 32.66
CA ASP A 149 16.38 35.11 32.56
C ASP A 149 16.66 35.55 31.12
N ASN A 150 16.67 34.61 30.16
CA ASN A 150 16.95 34.90 28.76
C ASN A 150 16.15 33.95 27.85
N ALA A 151 14.93 34.38 27.50
CA ALA A 151 14.08 33.68 26.55
C ALA A 151 14.66 33.79 25.12
N THR A 152 15.75 33.08 24.86
CA THR A 152 16.30 32.91 23.52
C THR A 152 15.49 31.87 22.78
N SER A 153 15.26 32.12 21.49
CA SER A 153 14.76 31.07 20.59
C SER A 153 15.68 29.85 20.60
N GLN A 154 15.08 28.66 20.59
CA GLN A 154 15.80 27.39 20.53
C GLN A 154 15.33 26.61 19.31
N MET A 155 16.26 25.97 18.61
CA MET A 155 15.91 25.02 17.55
C MET A 155 15.40 23.73 18.20
N VAL A 156 14.17 23.36 17.90
CA VAL A 156 13.53 22.18 18.50
C VAL A 156 13.08 21.16 17.45
N ALA A 157 12.92 21.61 16.21
CA ALA A 157 12.80 20.77 15.02
C ALA A 157 13.87 21.19 14.00
N CYS A 158 14.37 20.25 13.20
CA CYS A 158 15.50 20.51 12.30
C CYS A 158 15.27 20.10 10.84
N ALA A 159 14.40 19.12 10.61
CA ALA A 159 14.04 18.63 9.29
C ALA A 159 12.54 18.38 9.25
N PHE A 160 11.90 18.87 8.20
CA PHE A 160 10.53 18.55 7.81
C PHE A 160 10.63 17.77 6.50
N ASP A 161 10.03 16.60 6.47
CA ASP A 161 9.87 15.72 5.33
C ASP A 161 8.37 15.67 5.02
N MET A 162 7.96 15.92 3.79
CA MET A 162 6.53 15.97 3.47
C MET A 162 5.94 14.59 3.22
N GLY A 163 6.77 13.54 3.16
CA GLY A 163 6.33 12.18 2.91
C GLY A 163 7.37 11.42 2.09
N PRO A 164 7.03 10.24 1.55
CA PRO A 164 7.92 9.50 0.67
C PRO A 164 8.23 10.25 -0.65
N GLY A 165 9.08 9.63 -1.47
CA GLY A 165 9.71 10.28 -2.62
C GLY A 165 8.75 10.67 -3.75
N ASP A 166 7.62 10.00 -3.82
CA ASP A 166 6.48 10.25 -4.72
C ASP A 166 5.72 11.55 -4.38
N GLU A 167 5.88 12.05 -3.16
CA GLU A 167 5.19 13.25 -2.67
C GLU A 167 6.08 14.49 -2.58
N ASN A 168 7.38 14.26 -2.36
CA ASN A 168 8.36 15.21 -1.84
C ASN A 168 8.63 16.47 -2.70
N ASN A 169 7.94 16.65 -3.83
CA ASN A 169 8.07 17.79 -4.74
C ASN A 169 6.76 18.53 -5.02
N SER A 170 5.62 18.05 -4.49
CA SER A 170 4.29 18.62 -4.79
C SER A 170 3.62 19.26 -3.57
N GLN A 171 4.10 18.95 -2.37
CA GLN A 171 3.49 19.38 -1.11
C GLN A 171 4.34 20.38 -0.34
N ASN A 172 3.69 21.19 0.50
CA ASN A 172 4.29 22.19 1.37
C ASN A 172 3.70 22.10 2.78
N ILE A 173 4.43 22.66 3.75
CA ILE A 173 3.91 22.88 5.11
C ILE A 173 2.69 23.82 5.03
N ALA A 174 1.50 23.31 5.35
CA ALA A 174 0.29 24.09 5.49
C ALA A 174 0.22 24.75 6.87
N GLN A 175 0.53 23.99 7.93
CA GLN A 175 0.45 24.47 9.30
C GLN A 175 1.42 23.75 10.24
N ILE A 176 1.95 24.49 11.22
CA ILE A 176 2.54 23.91 12.44
C ILE A 176 1.72 24.41 13.62
N SER A 177 1.25 23.50 14.46
CA SER A 177 0.48 23.84 15.66
C SER A 177 1.12 23.25 16.91
N VAL A 178 0.98 23.98 18.03
CA VAL A 178 1.49 23.57 19.34
C VAL A 178 0.33 23.48 20.31
N ASN A 179 0.15 22.31 20.90
CA ASN A 179 -0.85 22.05 21.93
C ASN A 179 -0.16 21.79 23.27
N ILE A 180 -0.52 22.57 24.29
CA ILE A 180 0.01 22.37 25.65
C ILE A 180 -0.76 21.22 26.31
N VAL A 181 -0.10 20.07 26.44
CA VAL A 181 -0.68 18.85 27.03
C VAL A 181 -0.73 18.95 28.55
N SER A 182 0.34 19.47 29.15
CA SER A 182 0.48 19.58 30.59
C SER A 182 1.36 20.78 30.93
N ASP A 183 0.86 21.70 31.75
CA ASP A 183 1.63 22.81 32.29
C ASP A 183 1.23 23.09 33.74
N PRO A 184 1.61 22.22 34.69
CA PRO A 184 1.17 22.30 36.08
C PRO A 184 1.66 23.56 36.80
N ASN A 185 2.72 24.19 36.28
CA ASN A 185 3.32 25.38 36.86
C ASN A 185 2.93 26.66 36.10
N GLY A 186 2.11 26.55 35.05
CA GLY A 186 1.70 27.67 34.20
C GLY A 186 2.89 28.41 33.60
N ILE A 187 3.94 27.68 33.17
CA ILE A 187 5.16 28.25 32.61
C ILE A 187 4.98 28.80 31.20
N LEU A 188 4.04 28.27 30.41
CA LEU A 188 3.77 28.67 29.03
C LEU A 188 2.46 29.47 28.94
N THR A 189 2.54 30.70 28.43
CA THR A 189 1.34 31.51 28.11
C THR A 189 0.95 31.35 26.64
N THR A 190 1.94 31.34 25.75
CA THR A 190 1.78 31.04 24.32
C THR A 190 2.99 30.26 23.85
N ALA A 191 2.83 29.44 22.83
CA ALA A 191 3.91 28.65 22.23
C ALA A 191 3.67 28.48 20.73
N GLN A 192 4.75 28.49 19.95
CA GLN A 192 4.73 28.29 18.50
C GLN A 192 6.06 27.73 18.02
N VAL A 193 6.02 27.01 16.90
CA VAL A 193 7.20 26.56 16.16
C VAL A 193 7.11 27.17 14.77
N ALA A 194 8.15 27.89 14.37
CA ALA A 194 8.25 28.44 13.03
C ALA A 194 8.51 27.31 12.01
N ASN A 195 8.25 27.56 10.73
CA ASN A 195 8.55 26.62 9.63
C ASN A 195 10.05 26.31 9.49
N THR A 196 10.92 27.08 10.15
CA THR A 196 12.35 26.79 10.28
C THR A 196 12.67 25.77 11.37
N GLY A 197 11.68 25.36 12.17
CA GLY A 197 11.83 24.48 13.35
C GLY A 197 12.25 25.20 14.63
N GLU A 198 12.27 26.54 14.60
CA GLU A 198 12.61 27.39 15.73
C GLU A 198 11.41 27.56 16.67
N TRP A 199 11.62 27.25 17.95
CA TRP A 199 10.64 27.43 19.01
C TRP A 199 10.60 28.88 19.51
N SER A 200 9.40 29.39 19.70
CA SER A 200 9.13 30.67 20.37
C SER A 200 7.96 30.53 21.34
N ALA A 201 8.11 31.06 22.55
CA ALA A 201 7.06 31.06 23.55
C ALA A 201 7.10 32.30 24.44
N VAL A 202 5.97 32.63 25.04
CA VAL A 202 5.89 33.64 26.11
C VAL A 202 5.82 32.92 27.45
N TYR A 203 6.81 33.19 28.30
CA TYR A 203 6.95 32.58 29.61
C TYR A 203 6.36 33.48 30.71
N SER A 204 5.72 32.86 31.70
CA SER A 204 5.09 33.59 32.82
C SER A 204 6.09 34.05 33.89
N GLY A 205 7.35 33.59 33.82
CA GLY A 205 8.37 33.74 34.85
C GLY A 205 8.35 32.63 35.93
N ASN A 206 7.40 31.68 35.84
CA ASN A 206 7.41 30.50 36.67
C ASN A 206 8.48 29.51 36.20
N HIS A 207 8.92 28.65 37.12
CA HIS A 207 9.87 27.57 36.84
C HIS A 207 9.14 26.23 36.83
N GLY A 208 9.70 25.27 36.09
CA GLY A 208 9.17 23.91 36.05
C GLY A 208 9.25 23.31 34.66
N SER A 209 8.34 22.38 34.40
CA SER A 209 8.26 21.69 33.12
C SER A 209 6.84 21.76 32.56
N ALA A 210 6.74 21.82 31.24
CA ALA A 210 5.51 21.64 30.49
C ALA A 210 5.73 20.62 29.38
N THR A 211 4.71 19.85 29.06
CA THR A 211 4.70 18.92 27.94
C THR A 211 3.80 19.50 26.85
N VAL A 212 4.30 19.49 25.62
CA VAL A 212 3.59 20.00 24.45
C VAL A 212 3.60 18.96 23.33
N ASP A 213 2.50 18.90 22.61
CA ASP A 213 2.42 18.21 21.33
C ASP A 213 2.64 19.24 20.24
N ILE A 214 3.53 18.92 19.29
CA ILE A 214 3.74 19.67 18.07
C ILE A 214 3.12 18.84 16.94
N THR A 215 2.21 19.46 16.19
CA THR A 215 1.59 18.84 15.01
C THR A 215 2.04 19.58 13.76
N LEU A 216 2.63 18.84 12.83
CA LEU A 216 2.93 19.29 11.48
C LEU A 216 1.78 18.88 10.56
N GLN A 217 1.34 19.77 9.69
CA GLN A 217 0.37 19.50 8.66
C GLN A 217 0.87 20.01 7.29
N ASP A 218 0.82 19.16 6.28
CA ASP A 218 1.07 19.50 4.88
C ASP A 218 -0.21 19.94 4.13
N ASP A 219 -0.08 20.30 2.86
CA ASP A 219 -1.17 20.73 1.98
C ASP A 219 -1.68 19.64 1.01
N GLY A 220 -1.23 18.38 1.15
CA GLY A 220 -1.63 17.24 0.32
C GLY A 220 -3.06 16.75 0.62
N GLY A 221 -3.55 17.00 1.84
CA GLY A 221 -4.92 16.74 2.27
C GLY A 221 -5.22 15.26 2.56
N THR A 222 -6.50 14.92 2.80
CA THR A 222 -6.88 13.60 3.34
C THR A 222 -7.78 12.77 2.42
N ASN A 223 -7.78 13.06 1.12
CA ASN A 223 -8.63 12.35 0.17
C ASN A 223 -8.14 10.90 -0.02
N ASN A 224 -9.06 9.99 -0.32
CA ASN A 224 -8.77 8.58 -0.62
C ASN A 224 -7.98 7.81 0.45
N GLY A 225 -8.02 8.27 1.70
CA GLY A 225 -7.27 7.66 2.81
C GLY A 225 -5.95 8.35 3.14
N GLY A 226 -5.63 9.45 2.43
CA GLY A 226 -4.42 10.21 2.70
C GLY A 226 -4.36 10.81 4.10
N VAL A 227 -3.15 11.02 4.58
CA VAL A 227 -2.85 11.52 5.92
C VAL A 227 -2.01 12.78 5.77
N ASP A 228 -2.50 13.93 6.20
CA ASP A 228 -1.81 15.22 6.00
C ASP A 228 -1.11 15.73 7.26
N SER A 229 -1.00 14.91 8.31
CA SER A 229 -0.49 15.38 9.58
C SER A 229 0.21 14.33 10.42
N SER A 230 1.25 14.77 11.13
CA SER A 230 1.94 14.00 12.15
C SER A 230 2.10 14.81 13.43
N THR A 231 2.09 14.12 14.57
CA THR A 231 2.20 14.75 15.88
C THR A 231 3.32 14.11 16.68
N ARG A 232 4.17 14.94 17.28
CA ARG A 232 5.26 14.51 18.13
C ARG A 232 5.29 15.34 19.41
N GLN A 233 5.64 14.69 20.51
CA GLN A 233 5.64 15.31 21.83
C GLN A 233 7.04 15.78 22.23
N MET A 234 7.12 16.87 22.98
CA MET A 234 8.33 17.29 23.68
C MET A 234 8.04 17.87 25.06
N THR A 235 9.08 17.89 25.89
CA THR A 235 9.04 18.54 27.21
C THR A 235 9.90 19.81 27.20
N ILE A 236 9.34 20.90 27.71
CA ILE A 236 10.01 22.17 27.90
C ILE A 236 10.34 22.33 29.37
N HIS A 237 11.60 22.63 29.68
CA HIS A 237 12.06 22.96 31.02
C HIS A 237 12.44 24.44 31.11
N VAL A 238 11.77 25.17 32.00
CA VAL A 238 12.13 26.56 32.34
C VAL A 238 12.82 26.56 33.69
N ARG A 239 14.10 26.92 33.70
CA ARG A 239 14.97 26.93 34.90
C ARG A 239 15.88 28.16 34.84
N ASP A 240 16.32 28.63 36.01
CA ASP A 240 17.38 29.64 36.10
C ASP A 240 18.73 28.99 35.76
N TYR A 241 19.43 29.52 34.75
CA TYR A 241 20.77 29.06 34.40
C TYR A 241 21.85 29.91 35.07
N ILE A 242 22.34 29.45 36.22
CA ILE A 242 23.45 30.11 36.93
C ILE A 242 24.75 29.91 36.11
N HIS A 243 25.18 30.96 35.41
CA HIS A 243 26.44 30.96 34.68
C HIS A 243 27.65 30.86 35.63
N ARG A 244 28.16 29.65 35.87
CA ARG A 244 29.50 29.43 36.45
C ARG A 244 30.53 29.30 35.33
N GLY A 245 31.01 30.44 34.84
CA GLY A 245 32.25 30.61 34.07
C GLY A 245 32.72 29.42 33.23
N GLY A 246 32.14 29.24 32.04
CA GLY A 246 32.60 28.27 31.05
C GLY A 246 31.74 28.38 29.79
N PHE A 247 32.39 28.52 28.64
CA PHE A 247 31.76 28.55 27.32
C PHE A 247 31.25 27.12 27.01
N GLU A 248 29.95 26.91 26.85
CA GLU A 248 29.41 25.63 26.41
C GLU A 248 28.65 25.79 25.09
N ALA A 249 29.08 25.01 24.10
CA ALA A 249 28.51 25.00 22.77
C ALA A 249 27.08 24.47 22.81
N MET A 250 26.17 25.14 22.11
CA MET A 250 24.86 24.59 21.81
C MET A 250 25.03 23.26 21.05
N PRO A 251 24.14 22.27 21.24
CA PRO A 251 24.14 21.11 20.38
C PRO A 251 23.82 21.58 18.95
N SER A 252 24.83 21.52 18.08
CA SER A 252 24.63 21.58 16.63
C SER A 252 23.95 20.29 16.18
N CYS A 253 23.05 20.38 15.19
CA CYS A 253 22.48 19.20 14.53
C CYS A 253 23.57 18.16 14.21
N GLN A 254 23.35 16.92 14.67
CA GLN A 254 23.98 15.75 14.09
C GLN A 254 23.15 15.25 12.92
#